data_AF-A0A1A7XBZ7-F1
#
_entry.id   AF-A0A1A7XBZ7-F1
#
_cell.length_a   1.000
_cell.length_b   1.000
_cell.length_c   1.000
_cell.angle_alpha   90.00
_cell.angle_beta   90.00
_cell.angle_gamma   90.00
#
_symmetry.space_group_name_H-M   'P 1'
#
loop_
_entity.id
_entity.type
_entity.pdbx_description
1 polymer ?
#
loop_
_entity_poly.entity_id
_entity_poly.type
_entity_poly.pdbx_seq_one_letter_code
_entity_poly.pdbx_strand_id
1 'polypeptide(L)'
;LVFTFANQLLPIEMDDTETGLLSAICLISGDRQDLEEPSKVDQLQEPLLEALKIYVRKRRPSKPHMFPKTLMKITDLRSISAKGAERVISLKMEI
;
A
#
# COMPACT_ATOMS: atom_id res chain seq x y z
N LEU A 1 6.50 -2.40 14.96
CA LEU A 1 5.75 -2.59 13.69
C LEU A 1 6.18 -1.60 12.63
N VAL A 2 6.10 -0.29 12.88
CA VAL A 2 6.58 0.74 11.93
C VAL A 2 8.08 0.55 11.60
N PHE A 3 8.94 0.38 12.60
CA PHE A 3 10.37 0.10 12.37
C PHE A 3 10.63 -1.22 11.63
N THR A 4 9.87 -2.26 11.93
CA THR A 4 9.94 -3.56 11.23
C THR A 4 9.58 -3.41 9.75
N PHE A 5 8.53 -2.64 9.47
CA PHE A 5 8.09 -2.34 8.11
C PHE A 5 9.13 -1.51 7.35
N ALA A 6 9.69 -0.47 7.98
CA ALA A 6 10.78 0.32 7.40
C ALA A 6 11.98 -0.56 7.02
N ASN A 7 12.39 -1.48 7.90
CA ASN A 7 13.47 -2.43 7.62
C ASN A 7 13.14 -3.39 6.46
N GLN A 8 11.86 -3.73 6.24
CA GLN A 8 11.44 -4.55 5.11
C GLN A 8 11.34 -3.78 3.79
N LEU A 9 11.24 -2.44 3.83
CA LEU A 9 11.26 -1.59 2.64
C LEU A 9 12.68 -1.40 2.09
N LEU A 10 13.69 -1.38 2.95
CA LEU A 10 15.09 -1.16 2.54
C LEU A 10 15.53 -2.10 1.39
N PRO A 11 15.28 -3.42 1.41
CA PRO A 11 15.69 -4.32 0.33
C PRO A 11 14.87 -4.20 -0.96
N ILE A 12 13.75 -3.45 -0.94
CA ILE A 12 12.93 -3.20 -2.14
C ILE A 12 13.54 -2.04 -2.95
N GLU A 13 14.26 -1.14 -2.28
CA GLU A 13 14.90 0.04 -2.90
C GLU A 13 13.90 0.82 -3.77
N MET A 14 12.73 1.10 -3.19
CA MET A 14 11.68 1.86 -3.86
C MET A 14 12.18 3.26 -4.20
N ASP A 15 11.91 3.71 -5.42
CA ASP A 15 12.08 5.12 -5.76
C ASP A 15 10.81 5.92 -5.46
N ASP A 16 10.87 7.22 -5.70
CA ASP A 16 9.76 8.14 -5.48
C ASP A 16 8.54 7.79 -6.35
N THR A 17 8.76 7.23 -7.54
CA THR A 17 7.67 6.85 -8.46
C THR A 17 6.92 5.63 -7.92
N GLU A 18 7.65 4.60 -7.49
CA GLU A 18 7.07 3.41 -6.87
C GLU A 18 6.36 3.75 -5.57
N THR A 19 6.93 4.65 -4.77
CA THR A 19 6.34 5.12 -3.52
C THR A 19 5.06 5.92 -3.77
N GLY A 20 5.07 6.81 -4.77
CA GLY A 20 3.90 7.58 -5.18
C GLY A 20 2.77 6.70 -5.70
N LEU A 21 3.08 5.74 -6.58
CA LEU A 21 2.11 4.78 -7.10
C LEU A 21 1.53 3.90 -5.99
N LEU A 22 2.37 3.38 -5.10
CA LEU A 22 1.91 2.55 -3.97
C LEU A 22 0.99 3.34 -3.03
N SER A 23 1.33 4.62 -2.77
CA SER A 23 0.52 5.52 -1.96
C SER A 23 -0.84 5.82 -2.63
N ALA A 24 -0.85 6.04 -3.95
CA ALA A 24 -2.08 6.25 -4.70
C ALA A 24 -2.97 5.00 -4.71
N ILE A 25 -2.40 3.80 -4.90
CA ILE A 25 -3.14 2.54 -4.82
C ILE A 25 -3.73 2.33 -3.41
N CYS A 26 -2.96 2.64 -2.36
CA CYS A 26 -3.46 2.55 -0.99
C CYS A 26 -4.58 3.57 -0.69
N LEU A 27 -4.54 4.74 -1.33
CA LEU A 27 -5.56 5.78 -1.21
C LEU A 27 -6.85 5.39 -1.93
N ILE A 28 -6.73 4.95 -3.19
CA ILE A 28 -7.85 4.57 -4.06
C ILE A 28 -8.15 3.09 -3.84
N SER A 29 -8.91 2.77 -2.80
CA SER A 29 -9.17 1.38 -2.40
C SER A 29 -10.67 1.15 -2.22
N GLY A 30 -11.27 0.26 -3.03
CA GLY A 30 -12.71 -0.02 -3.03
C GLY A 30 -13.21 -0.79 -1.82
N ASP A 31 -12.31 -1.29 -0.96
CA ASP A 31 -12.64 -1.99 0.28
C ASP A 31 -12.90 -1.07 1.48
N ARG A 32 -12.96 0.26 1.27
CA ARG A 32 -13.31 1.22 2.31
C ARG A 32 -14.80 1.15 2.62
N GLN A 33 -15.12 1.24 3.91
CA GLN A 33 -16.50 1.33 4.37
C GLN A 33 -17.16 2.61 3.84
N ASP A 34 -18.48 2.56 3.66
CA ASP A 34 -19.34 3.69 3.30
C ASP A 34 -19.10 4.31 1.92
N LEU A 35 -18.42 3.61 1.02
CA LEU A 35 -18.33 3.99 -0.39
C LEU A 35 -19.69 3.79 -1.07
N GLU A 36 -20.22 4.85 -1.68
CA GLU A 36 -21.44 4.79 -2.50
C GLU A 36 -21.25 3.94 -3.75
N GLU A 37 -20.06 4.04 -4.38
CA GLU A 37 -19.74 3.35 -5.64
C GLU A 37 -18.38 2.62 -5.57
N PRO A 38 -18.25 1.55 -4.77
CA PRO A 38 -16.99 0.80 -4.60
C PRO A 38 -16.39 0.33 -5.93
N SER A 39 -17.24 -0.15 -6.85
CA SER A 39 -16.80 -0.64 -8.16
C SER A 39 -16.16 0.46 -9.04
N LYS A 40 -16.56 1.72 -8.90
CA LYS A 40 -15.89 2.82 -9.60
C LYS A 40 -14.51 3.09 -9.01
N VAL A 41 -14.37 2.97 -7.70
CA VAL A 41 -13.07 3.11 -7.03
C VAL A 41 -12.10 2.01 -7.48
N ASP A 42 -12.56 0.78 -7.62
CA ASP A 42 -11.75 -0.33 -8.15
C ASP A 42 -11.30 -0.04 -9.60
N GLN A 43 -12.22 0.43 -10.46
CA GLN A 43 -11.89 0.83 -11.83
C GLN A 43 -10.87 1.98 -11.90
N LEU A 44 -10.90 2.90 -10.94
CA LEU A 44 -9.89 3.96 -10.81
C LEU A 44 -8.54 3.43 -10.32
N GLN A 45 -8.53 2.35 -9.55
CA GLN A 45 -7.30 1.73 -9.04
C GLN A 45 -6.58 0.89 -10.10
N GLU A 46 -7.31 0.20 -10.99
CA GLU A 46 -6.77 -0.64 -12.07
C GLU A 46 -5.63 -0.01 -12.88
N PRO A 47 -5.76 1.22 -13.43
CA PRO A 47 -4.67 1.82 -14.20
C PRO A 47 -3.43 2.11 -13.36
N LEU A 48 -3.58 2.36 -12.05
CA LEU A 48 -2.45 2.57 -11.13
C LEU A 48 -1.69 1.25 -10.88
N LEU A 49 -2.41 0.15 -10.72
CA LEU A 49 -1.82 -1.19 -10.58
C LEU A 49 -1.04 -1.58 -11.83
N GLU A 50 -1.60 -1.34 -13.02
CA GLU A 50 -0.90 -1.64 -14.28
C GLU A 50 0.30 -0.71 -14.49
N ALA A 51 0.20 0.57 -14.15
CA ALA A 51 1.33 1.51 -14.19
C ALA A 51 2.49 1.05 -13.29
N LEU A 52 2.19 0.66 -12.04
CA LEU A 52 3.21 0.15 -11.11
C LEU A 52 3.87 -1.13 -11.64
N LYS A 53 3.09 -2.05 -12.20
CA LYS A 53 3.58 -3.30 -12.80
C LYS A 53 4.53 -3.03 -13.96
N ILE A 54 4.15 -2.16 -14.88
CA ILE A 54 4.98 -1.79 -16.04
C ILE A 54 6.27 -1.12 -15.57
N TYR A 55 6.17 -0.16 -14.65
CA TYR A 55 7.30 0.59 -14.13
C TYR A 55 8.32 -0.31 -13.43
N VAL A 56 7.87 -1.13 -12.48
CA VAL A 56 8.73 -2.05 -11.72
C VAL A 56 9.43 -3.05 -12.63
N ARG A 57 8.70 -3.61 -13.62
CA ARG A 57 9.27 -4.55 -14.61
C ARG A 57 10.30 -3.90 -15.50
N LYS A 58 10.06 -2.65 -15.93
CA LYS A 58 11.01 -1.88 -16.76
C LYS A 58 12.29 -1.55 -15.97
N ARG A 59 12.15 -1.15 -14.70
CA ARG A 59 13.29 -0.79 -13.84
C ARG A 59 14.10 -2.01 -13.39
N ARG A 60 13.44 -3.16 -13.17
CA ARG A 60 14.09 -4.40 -12.70
C ARG A 60 13.70 -5.62 -13.55
N PRO A 61 14.12 -5.70 -14.83
CA PRO A 61 13.74 -6.82 -15.71
C PRO A 61 14.17 -8.19 -15.19
N SER A 62 15.28 -8.27 -14.45
CA SER A 62 15.81 -9.49 -13.85
C SER A 62 15.12 -9.90 -12.53
N LYS A 63 14.22 -9.07 -11.98
CA LYS A 63 13.54 -9.32 -10.70
C LYS A 63 12.00 -9.22 -10.85
N PRO A 64 11.34 -10.16 -11.56
CA PRO A 64 9.90 -10.08 -11.84
C PRO A 64 9.02 -10.15 -10.58
N HIS A 65 9.53 -10.73 -9.49
CA HIS A 65 8.85 -10.82 -8.20
C HIS A 65 8.79 -9.48 -7.44
N MET A 66 9.43 -8.42 -7.95
CA MET A 66 9.44 -7.12 -7.28
C MET A 66 8.07 -6.46 -7.29
N PHE A 67 7.28 -6.62 -8.36
CA PHE A 67 5.92 -6.08 -8.41
C PHE A 67 5.02 -6.63 -7.29
N PRO A 68 4.83 -7.96 -7.14
CA PRO A 68 4.01 -8.49 -6.07
C PRO A 68 4.62 -8.19 -4.68
N LYS A 69 5.96 -8.18 -4.55
CA LYS A 69 6.62 -7.83 -3.29
C LYS A 69 6.35 -6.39 -2.85
N THR A 70 6.34 -5.44 -3.79
CA THR A 70 5.98 -4.04 -3.54
C THR A 70 4.50 -3.92 -3.19
N LEU A 71 3.60 -4.61 -3.90
CA LEU A 71 2.16 -4.59 -3.58
C LEU A 71 1.85 -5.14 -2.18
N MET A 72 2.54 -6.19 -1.74
CA MET A 72 2.32 -6.77 -0.40
C MET A 72 2.57 -5.76 0.74
N LYS A 73 3.33 -4.68 0.49
CA LYS A 73 3.55 -3.62 1.48
C LYS A 73 2.25 -2.86 1.82
N ILE A 74 1.25 -2.85 0.94
CA ILE A 74 -0.08 -2.31 1.26
C ILE A 74 -0.72 -3.11 2.41
N THR A 75 -0.63 -4.44 2.41
CA THR A 75 -1.17 -5.28 3.48
C THR A 75 -0.47 -5.02 4.81
N ASP A 76 0.85 -4.84 4.79
CA ASP A 76 1.62 -4.49 5.97
C ASP A 76 1.20 -3.11 6.52
N LEU A 77 1.00 -2.13 5.64
CA LEU A 77 0.52 -0.79 6.01
C LEU A 77 -0.88 -0.83 6.65
N ARG A 78 -1.81 -1.60 6.09
CA ARG A 78 -3.15 -1.79 6.67
C ARG A 78 -3.07 -2.42 8.06
N SER A 79 -2.21 -3.41 8.24
CA SER A 79 -1.98 -4.05 9.55
C SER A 79 -1.43 -3.07 10.59
N ILE A 80 -0.53 -2.17 10.18
CA ILE A 80 0.00 -1.10 11.03
C ILE A 80 -1.10 -0.10 11.38
N SER A 81 -1.90 0.30 10.40
CA SER A 81 -3.01 1.25 10.57
C SER A 81 -4.05 0.74 11.57
N ALA A 82 -4.47 -0.53 11.45
CA ALA A 82 -5.43 -1.15 12.36
C ALA A 82 -4.94 -1.10 13.83
N LYS A 83 -3.70 -1.50 14.08
CA LYS A 83 -3.10 -1.45 15.43
C LYS A 83 -2.91 -0.03 15.96
N GLY A 84 -2.67 0.93 15.07
CA GLY A 84 -2.66 2.35 15.41
C GLY A 84 -4.04 2.82 15.89
N ALA A 85 -5.11 2.46 15.16
CA ALA A 85 -6.48 2.80 15.51
C ALA A 85 -6.90 2.17 16.85
N GLU A 86 -6.59 0.90 17.09
CA GLU A 86 -6.82 0.22 18.38
C GLU A 86 -6.19 1.00 19.54
N ARG A 87 -4.94 1.44 19.39
CA ARG A 87 -4.24 2.19 20.44
C ARG A 87 -4.84 3.57 20.71
N VAL A 88 -5.33 4.26 19.67
CA VAL A 88 -6.03 5.53 19.83
C VAL A 88 -7.34 5.33 20.62
N ILE A 89 -8.05 4.23 20.37
CA ILE A 89 -9.28 3.90 21.12
C ILE A 89 -8.94 3.61 22.59
N SER A 90 -7.93 2.80 22.87
CA SER A 90 -7.51 2.50 24.25
C SER A 90 -7.16 3.78 25.03
N LEU A 91 -6.39 4.70 24.44
CA LEU A 91 -6.03 5.96 25.09
C LEU A 91 -7.24 6.85 25.39
N LYS A 92 -8.28 6.84 24.54
CA LYS A 92 -9.52 7.58 24.80
C LYS A 92 -10.35 6.99 25.94
N MET A 93 -10.16 5.73 26.28
CA MET A 93 -10.84 5.06 27.41
C MET A 93 -10.11 5.24 28.74
N GLU A 94 -8.84 5.67 28.71
CA GLU A 94 -8.02 5.98 29.89
C GLU A 94 -8.18 7.43 30.40
N ILE A 95 -8.94 8.26 29.68
CA ILE A 95 -9.28 9.66 30.00
C ILE A 95 -10.72 9.72 30.51
#